data_AF-A0A819HQV7-F1
#
_entry.id   AF-A0A819HQV7-F1
#
_cell.length_a   1.000
_cell.length_b   1.000
_cell.length_c   1.000
_cell.angle_alpha   90.00
_cell.angle_beta   90.00
_cell.angle_gamma   90.00
#
_symmetry.space_group_name_H-M   'P 1'
#
loop_
_entity.id
_entity.type
_entity.pdbx_description
1 polymer ?
#
loop_
_entity_poly.entity_id
_entity_poly.type
_entity_poly.pdbx_seq_one_letter_code
_entity_poly.pdbx_strand_id
1 'polypeptide(L)'
;VFANPEDLVLAKNKSAIVTINDDVERVRRNHLNDIENIIPFVLVGVFYVSTNPDRNVALWHFRIFFISRLLHTLTYQLALPQPSRFIACLVGYLTTLSMASRILLTAHP
;
A
#
# COMPACT_ATOMS: atom_id res chain seq x y z
N VAL A 1 -15.84 -3.20 -18.96
CA VAL A 1 -16.54 -2.69 -17.76
C VAL A 1 -15.99 -1.32 -17.49
N PHE A 2 -16.85 -0.32 -17.39
CA PHE A 2 -16.44 1.05 -17.15
C PHE A 2 -17.22 1.61 -15.96
N ALA A 3 -16.58 2.48 -15.18
CA ALA A 3 -17.21 3.14 -14.04
C ALA A 3 -18.12 4.28 -14.51
N ASN A 4 -17.75 4.93 -15.62
CA ASN A 4 -18.42 6.12 -16.10
C ASN A 4 -19.07 5.91 -17.47
N PRO A 5 -20.21 6.59 -17.75
CA PRO A 5 -20.92 6.48 -19.02
C PRO A 5 -20.17 7.14 -20.20
N GLU A 6 -19.36 8.17 -19.97
CA GLU A 6 -18.56 8.82 -21.03
C GLU A 6 -17.49 7.89 -21.62
N ASP A 7 -16.95 6.98 -20.81
CA ASP A 7 -15.96 6.00 -21.25
C ASP A 7 -16.57 4.95 -22.21
N LEU A 8 -17.90 4.77 -22.17
CA LEU A 8 -18.62 3.91 -23.11
C LEU A 8 -18.63 4.48 -24.53
N VAL A 9 -18.59 5.80 -24.68
CA VAL A 9 -18.62 6.47 -25.99
C VAL A 9 -17.29 6.26 -26.72
N LEU A 10 -16.18 6.19 -25.98
CA LEU A 10 -14.87 5.83 -26.51
C LEU A 10 -14.67 4.33 -26.68
N ALA A 11 -15.45 3.50 -25.98
CA ALA A 11 -15.37 2.05 -26.10
C ALA A 11 -15.93 1.60 -27.47
N LYS A 12 -15.05 1.11 -28.36
CA LYS A 12 -15.45 0.53 -29.66
C LYS A 12 -16.43 -0.65 -29.57
N ASN A 13 -16.63 -1.22 -28.37
CA ASN A 13 -17.52 -2.35 -28.13
C ASN A 13 -18.89 -1.88 -27.63
N LYS A 14 -19.93 -2.10 -28.45
CA LYS A 14 -21.34 -1.79 -28.15
C LYS A 14 -21.95 -2.56 -26.96
N SER A 15 -21.24 -3.55 -26.42
CA SER A 15 -21.63 -4.34 -25.24
C SER A 15 -20.97 -3.85 -23.94
N ALA A 16 -20.29 -2.71 -23.97
CA ALA A 16 -19.77 -2.09 -22.76
C ALA A 16 -20.93 -1.56 -21.92
N ILE A 17 -21.10 -2.10 -20.71
CA ILE A 17 -22.14 -1.71 -19.76
C ILE A 17 -21.46 -1.00 -18.59
N VAL A 18 -22.07 0.09 -18.08
CA VAL A 18 -21.71 0.65 -16.78
C VAL A 18 -22.23 -0.32 -15.73
N THR A 19 -21.34 -1.08 -15.12
CA THR A 19 -21.70 -2.05 -14.09
C THR A 19 -20.58 -2.18 -13.10
N ILE A 20 -20.95 -2.38 -11.84
CA ILE A 20 -19.99 -2.72 -10.81
C ILE A 20 -19.49 -4.14 -11.10
N ASN A 21 -18.19 -4.28 -11.27
CA ASN A 21 -17.53 -5.56 -11.46
C ASN A 21 -16.65 -5.84 -10.24
N ASP A 22 -16.83 -7.00 -9.64
CA ASP A 22 -16.16 -7.39 -8.40
C ASP A 22 -14.63 -7.41 -8.53
N ASP A 23 -14.08 -7.72 -9.70
CA ASP A 23 -12.63 -7.71 -9.94
C ASP A 23 -12.09 -6.28 -10.01
N VAL A 24 -12.83 -5.36 -10.63
CA VAL A 24 -12.47 -3.93 -10.67
C VAL A 24 -12.53 -3.33 -9.27
N GLU A 25 -13.57 -3.65 -8.50
CA GLU A 25 -13.64 -3.23 -7.10
C GLU A 25 -12.52 -3.82 -6.24
N ARG A 26 -12.13 -5.08 -6.51
CA ARG A 26 -11.01 -5.73 -5.84
C ARG A 26 -9.73 -4.93 -6.09
N VAL A 27 -9.41 -4.58 -7.34
CA VAL A 27 -8.25 -3.74 -7.65
C VAL A 27 -8.35 -2.37 -6.97
N ARG A 28 -9.53 -1.74 -6.99
CA ARG A 28 -9.75 -0.44 -6.31
C ARG A 28 -9.46 -0.51 -4.82
N ARG A 29 -9.97 -1.53 -4.11
CA ARG A 29 -9.72 -1.73 -2.67
C ARG A 29 -8.25 -1.99 -2.38
N ASN A 30 -7.56 -2.69 -3.28
CA ASN A 30 -6.13 -2.95 -3.18
C ASN A 30 -5.33 -1.64 -3.28
N HIS A 31 -5.63 -0.81 -4.29
CA HIS A 31 -5.01 0.51 -4.45
C HIS A 31 -5.32 1.45 -3.28
N LEU A 32 -6.54 1.44 -2.74
CA LEU A 32 -6.87 2.24 -1.57
C LEU A 32 -6.04 1.81 -0.34
N ASN A 33 -5.87 0.51 -0.13
CA ASN A 33 -5.00 0.03 0.93
C ASN A 33 -3.51 0.41 0.70
N ASP A 34 -3.03 0.37 -0.55
CA ASP A 34 -1.70 0.88 -0.91
C ASP A 34 -1.57 2.37 -0.55
N ILE A 35 -2.55 3.19 -0.89
CA ILE A 35 -2.59 4.62 -0.57
C ILE A 35 -2.55 4.85 0.96
N GLU A 36 -3.38 4.15 1.71
CA GLU A 36 -3.47 4.25 3.17
C GLU A 36 -2.15 3.88 3.89
N ASN A 37 -1.32 3.00 3.30
CA ASN A 37 -0.06 2.57 3.91
C ASN A 37 1.17 3.31 3.37
N ILE A 38 1.23 3.57 2.07
CA ILE A 38 2.37 4.20 1.41
C ILE A 38 2.47 5.67 1.78
N ILE A 39 1.34 6.40 1.87
CA ILE A 39 1.38 7.83 2.22
C ILE A 39 2.01 8.05 3.61
N PRO A 40 1.55 7.38 4.69
CA PRO A 40 2.20 7.49 5.99
C PRO A 40 3.67 7.04 5.97
N PHE A 41 3.99 5.97 5.24
CA PHE A 41 5.35 5.46 5.15
C PHE A 41 6.31 6.48 4.51
N VAL A 42 5.89 7.13 3.41
CA VAL A 42 6.71 8.14 2.74
C VAL A 42 6.92 9.35 3.65
N LEU A 43 5.86 9.84 4.31
CA LEU A 43 5.96 10.95 5.25
C LEU A 43 6.92 10.64 6.40
N VAL A 44 6.72 9.51 7.08
CA VAL A 44 7.59 9.05 8.18
C VAL A 44 9.01 8.77 7.68
N GLY A 45 9.16 8.20 6.49
CA GLY A 45 10.46 7.90 5.88
C GLY A 45 11.30 9.16 5.63
N VAL A 46 10.69 10.24 5.15
CA VAL A 46 11.36 11.53 4.97
C VAL A 46 11.85 12.10 6.32
N PHE A 47 10.99 12.07 7.34
CA PHE A 47 11.39 12.50 8.68
C PHE A 47 12.47 11.58 9.27
N TYR A 48 12.39 10.27 9.05
CA TYR A 48 13.35 9.31 9.55
C TYR A 48 14.73 9.56 8.96
N VAL A 49 14.85 9.76 7.65
CA VAL A 49 16.14 10.10 7.00
C VAL A 49 16.72 11.40 7.54
N SER A 50 15.87 12.37 7.90
CA SER A 50 16.30 13.65 8.46
C SER A 50 16.92 13.53 9.87
N THR A 51 16.70 12.40 10.57
CA THR A 51 17.29 12.13 11.90
C THR A 51 18.69 11.50 11.85
N ASN A 52 19.30 11.39 10.66
CA ASN A 52 20.58 10.69 10.43
C ASN A 52 20.65 9.29 11.08
N PRO A 53 19.73 8.38 10.75
CA PRO A 53 19.72 7.03 11.29
C PRO A 53 20.88 6.21 10.72
N ASP A 54 21.19 5.08 11.38
CA ASP A 54 22.14 4.13 10.82
C ASP A 54 21.70 3.66 9.42
N ARG A 55 22.63 3.75 8.46
CA ARG A 55 22.36 3.47 7.04
C ARG A 55 21.83 2.05 6.83
N ASN A 56 22.38 1.05 7.54
CA ASN A 56 21.97 -0.34 7.36
C ASN A 56 20.57 -0.56 7.91
N VAL A 57 20.27 0.01 9.09
CA VAL A 57 18.94 -0.06 9.69
C VAL A 57 17.90 0.60 8.78
N ALA A 58 18.18 1.78 8.24
CA ALA A 58 17.27 2.47 7.32
C ALA A 58 16.98 1.64 6.06
N LEU A 59 18.01 1.08 5.42
CA LEU A 59 17.86 0.23 4.24
C LEU A 59 16.97 -0.99 4.51
N TRP A 60 17.12 -1.62 5.67
CA TRP A 60 16.27 -2.75 6.05
C TRP A 60 14.81 -2.36 6.25
N HIS A 61 14.52 -1.20 6.85
CA HIS A 61 13.13 -0.71 6.98
C HIS A 61 12.49 -0.50 5.61
N PHE A 62 13.19 0.12 4.66
CA PHE A 62 12.70 0.30 3.29
C PHE A 62 12.47 -1.03 2.56
N ARG A 63 13.40 -1.99 2.71
CA ARG A 63 13.29 -3.32 2.08
C ARG A 63 12.11 -4.13 2.64
N ILE A 64 11.95 -4.16 3.96
CA ILE A 64 10.87 -4.93 4.61
C ILE A 64 9.53 -4.34 4.21
N PHE A 65 9.38 -3.00 4.21
CA PHE A 65 8.15 -2.35 3.77
C PHE A 65 7.84 -2.69 2.30
N PHE A 66 8.83 -2.61 1.41
CA PHE A 66 8.65 -2.97 0.00
C PHE A 66 8.19 -4.42 -0.19
N ILE A 67 8.86 -5.38 0.47
CA ILE A 67 8.49 -6.79 0.39
C ILE A 67 7.08 -7.02 0.96
N SER A 68 6.74 -6.37 2.08
CA SER A 68 5.41 -6.44 2.68
C SER A 68 4.32 -5.95 1.71
N ARG A 69 4.54 -4.83 1.01
CA ARG A 69 3.58 -4.34 0.00
C ARG A 69 3.49 -5.27 -1.20
N LEU A 70 4.62 -5.78 -1.69
CA LEU A 70 4.63 -6.72 -2.81
C LEU A 70 3.85 -7.99 -2.46
N LEU A 71 4.05 -8.55 -1.27
CA LEU A 71 3.27 -9.68 -0.77
C LEU A 71 1.79 -9.32 -0.60
N HIS A 72 1.46 -8.13 -0.10
CA HIS A 72 0.07 -7.68 -0.01
C HIS A 72 -0.61 -7.67 -1.38
N THR A 73 0.01 -7.04 -2.39
CA THR A 73 -0.53 -6.99 -3.76
C THR A 73 -0.71 -8.39 -4.34
N LEU A 74 0.29 -9.28 -4.16
CA LEU A 74 0.21 -10.67 -4.63
C LEU A 74 -0.91 -11.45 -3.94
N THR A 75 -1.07 -11.33 -2.61
CA THR A 75 -2.13 -12.04 -1.87
C THR A 75 -3.53 -11.59 -2.25
N TYR A 76 -3.66 -10.34 -2.68
CA TYR A 76 -4.94 -9.80 -3.16
C TYR A 76 -5.27 -10.33 -4.56
N GLN A 77 -4.27 -10.39 -5.45
CA GLN A 77 -4.45 -10.83 -6.83
C GLN A 77 -4.63 -12.36 -6.93
N LEU A 78 -3.88 -13.12 -6.13
CA LEU A 78 -3.94 -14.59 -6.10
C LEU A 78 -5.12 -15.12 -5.26
N ALA A 79 -6.01 -14.25 -4.79
CA ALA A 79 -7.18 -14.60 -3.97
C ALA A 79 -6.84 -15.53 -2.78
N LEU A 80 -5.65 -15.36 -2.19
CA LEU A 80 -5.20 -16.21 -1.08
C LEU A 80 -6.15 -16.08 0.12
N PRO A 81 -6.39 -17.17 0.86
CA PRO A 81 -7.25 -17.14 2.03
C PRO A 81 -6.70 -16.17 3.08
N GLN A 82 -7.60 -15.53 3.82
CA GLN A 82 -7.26 -14.89 5.08
C GLN A 82 -6.56 -15.94 5.96
N PRO A 83 -5.44 -15.65 6.65
CA PRO A 83 -5.02 -14.35 7.20
C PRO A 83 -3.85 -13.67 6.48
N SER A 84 -3.42 -14.17 5.32
CA SER A 84 -2.22 -13.71 4.60
C SER A 84 -2.18 -12.18 4.36
N ARG A 85 -3.32 -11.60 3.97
CA ARG A 85 -3.48 -10.15 3.74
C ARG A 85 -3.29 -9.32 5.01
N PHE A 86 -3.86 -9.79 6.12
CA PHE A 86 -3.75 -9.10 7.41
C PHE A 86 -2.31 -9.08 7.89
N ILE A 87 -1.61 -10.20 7.77
CA ILE A 87 -0.19 -10.30 8.15
C ILE A 87 0.66 -9.36 7.30
N ALA A 88 0.45 -9.32 5.98
CA ALA A 88 1.17 -8.42 5.08
C ALA A 88 0.95 -6.94 5.46
N CYS A 89 -0.30 -6.53 5.74
CA CYS A 89 -0.61 -5.19 6.24
C CYS A 89 0.05 -4.90 7.60
N LEU A 90 -0.05 -5.84 8.55
CA LEU A 90 0.50 -5.69 9.89
C LEU A 90 2.01 -5.44 9.85
N VAL A 91 2.75 -6.17 9.01
CA VAL A 91 4.19 -5.95 8.83
C VAL A 91 4.48 -4.55 8.30
N GLY A 92 3.71 -4.07 7.32
CA GLY A 92 3.84 -2.70 6.80
C GLY A 92 3.60 -1.64 7.87
N TYR A 93 2.54 -1.78 8.67
CA TYR A 93 2.26 -0.88 9.79
C TYR A 93 3.35 -0.92 10.87
N LEU A 94 3.85 -2.10 11.23
CA LEU A 94 4.90 -2.26 12.24
C LEU A 94 6.21 -1.58 11.81
N THR A 95 6.60 -1.69 10.54
CA THR A 95 7.79 -0.98 10.03
C THR A 95 7.64 0.53 10.11
N THR A 96 6.45 1.06 9.77
CA THR A 96 6.16 2.49 9.84
C THR A 96 6.14 2.99 11.29
N LEU A 97 5.54 2.23 12.21
CA LEU A 97 5.55 2.51 13.65
C LEU A 97 6.96 2.47 14.26
N SER A 98 7.80 1.52 13.84
CA SER A 98 9.20 1.43 14.27
C SER A 98 9.97 2.70 13.91
N MET A 99 9.84 3.19 12.67
CA MET A 99 10.48 4.45 12.26
C MET A 99 9.89 5.66 13.00
N ALA A 100 8.57 5.71 13.16
CA ALA A 100 7.89 6.81 13.87
C ALA A 100 8.33 6.89 15.33
N SER A 101 8.40 5.76 16.04
CA SER A 101 8.87 5.71 17.44
C SER A 101 10.32 6.17 17.58
N ARG A 102 11.20 5.79 16.63
CA ARG A 102 12.60 6.26 16.57
C ARG A 102 12.69 7.78 16.41
N ILE A 103 11.86 8.37 15.56
CA ILE A 103 11.80 9.83 15.38
C ILE A 103 11.35 10.50 16.69
N LEU A 104 10.27 10.00 17.32
CA LEU A 104 9.75 10.57 18.57
C LEU A 104 10.75 10.53 19.72
N LEU A 105 11.48 9.41 19.86
CA LEU A 105 12.53 9.27 20.87
C LEU A 105 13.74 10.18 20.63
N THR A 106 13.98 10.57 19.38
CA THR A 106 15.06 11.50 19.03
C THR A 106 14.61 12.96 19.21
N ALA A 107 13.30 13.23 19.06
CA ALA A 107 12.70 14.56 19.23
C ALA A 107 12.51 14.98 20.70
N HIS A 108 12.35 14.01 21.62
CA HIS A 108 12.31 14.24 23.06
C HIS A 108 13.62 13.75 23.71
N PRO A 109 14.66 14.61 23.81
CA PRO A 109 15.91 14.28 24.50
C PRO A 109 15.75 14.09 26.01
#